data_AF-A0A1G7GWJ4-F1
#
_entry.id   AF-A0A1G7GWJ4-F1
#
_cell.length_a   1.000
_cell.length_b   1.000
_cell.length_c   1.000
_cell.angle_alpha   90.00
_cell.angle_beta   90.00
_cell.angle_gamma   90.00
#
_symmetry.space_group_name_H-M   'P 1'
#
loop_
_entity.id
_entity.type
_entity.pdbx_description
1 polymer ?
#
loop_
_entity_poly.entity_id
_entity_poly.type
_entity_poly.pdbx_seq_one_letter_code
_entity_poly.pdbx_strand_id
1 'polypeptide(L)'
;MLNNDEDRQVLDAICAHASWTRAFSECIDHGKLEKTSQDISCDDQCEFGKWLAGLSPSANDPAMKKFATIKNMHSRFHVEAGKIAVHVENGDRAAARKGYEAPHFKRMTNSLIINLNDWREDFRRFS
;
A
#
# COMPACT_ATOMS: atom_id res chain seq x y z
N MET A 1 6.31 -13.99 25.47
CA MET A 1 6.98 -13.69 24.20
C MET A 1 6.02 -12.83 23.44
N LEU A 2 6.26 -11.51 23.41
CA LEU A 2 5.41 -10.58 22.66
C LEU A 2 5.53 -10.97 21.18
N ASN A 3 4.39 -11.12 20.50
CA ASN A 3 4.35 -11.39 19.07
C ASN A 3 4.82 -10.12 18.32
N ASN A 4 6.14 -9.96 18.23
CA ASN A 4 6.85 -8.85 17.58
C ASN A 4 6.71 -8.88 16.05
N ASP A 5 6.18 -9.97 15.49
CA ASP A 5 6.19 -10.17 14.05
C ASP A 5 5.10 -9.34 13.35
N GLU A 6 3.90 -9.20 13.90
CA GLU A 6 2.85 -8.36 13.31
C GLU A 6 3.20 -6.88 13.36
N ASP A 7 3.75 -6.38 14.50
CA ASP A 7 4.28 -5.01 14.61
C ASP A 7 5.33 -4.73 13.52
N ARG A 8 6.26 -5.68 13.34
CA ARG A 8 7.33 -5.59 12.34
C ARG A 8 6.77 -5.62 10.92
N GLN A 9 5.83 -6.51 10.61
CA GLN A 9 5.20 -6.59 9.28
C GLN A 9 4.50 -5.28 8.91
N VAL A 10 3.80 -4.66 9.86
CA VAL A 10 3.14 -3.37 9.63
C VAL A 10 4.16 -2.22 9.51
N LEU A 11 5.23 -2.21 10.31
CA LEU A 11 6.32 -1.25 10.16
C LEU A 11 6.98 -1.36 8.78
N ASP A 12 7.32 -2.57 8.36
CA ASP A 12 7.95 -2.85 7.07
C ASP A 12 7.03 -2.39 5.93
N ALA A 13 5.72 -2.60 6.05
CA ALA A 13 4.73 -2.12 5.10
C ALA A 13 4.70 -0.59 4.98
N ILE A 14 4.75 0.14 6.10
CA ILE A 14 4.80 1.61 6.10
C ILE A 14 6.03 2.11 5.34
N CYS A 15 7.21 1.56 5.68
CA CYS A 15 8.47 1.92 5.04
C CYS A 15 8.49 1.57 3.55
N ALA A 16 7.99 0.38 3.18
CA ALA A 16 7.92 -0.08 1.80
C ALA A 16 7.01 0.80 0.94
N HIS A 17 5.82 1.16 1.41
CA HIS A 17 4.90 2.00 0.64
C HIS A 17 5.40 3.43 0.49
N ALA A 18 5.99 4.01 1.55
CA ALA A 18 6.62 5.32 1.47
C ALA A 18 7.76 5.32 0.42
N SER A 19 8.63 4.32 0.47
CA SER A 19 9.75 4.19 -0.48
C SER A 19 9.27 3.93 -1.90
N TRP A 20 8.26 3.07 -2.06
CA TRP A 20 7.69 2.72 -3.36
C TRP A 20 7.06 3.93 -4.04
N THR A 21 6.36 4.82 -3.32
CA THR A 21 5.77 6.03 -3.94
C THR A 21 6.83 6.95 -4.53
N ARG A 22 7.99 7.10 -3.84
CA ARG A 22 9.13 7.84 -4.38
C ARG A 22 9.68 7.19 -5.65
N ALA A 23 9.95 5.88 -5.61
CA ALA A 23 10.43 5.14 -6.79
C ALA A 23 9.43 5.21 -7.95
N PHE A 24 8.13 5.18 -7.66
CA PHE A 24 7.07 5.31 -8.66
C PHE A 24 7.06 6.70 -9.32
N SER A 25 7.30 7.77 -8.54
CA SER A 25 7.52 9.11 -9.10
C SER A 25 8.71 9.14 -10.07
N GLU A 26 9.83 8.51 -9.70
CA GLU A 26 11.02 8.43 -10.55
C GLU A 26 10.74 7.60 -11.83
N CYS A 27 9.94 6.53 -11.74
CA CYS A 27 9.48 5.76 -12.89
C CYS A 27 8.63 6.60 -13.86
N ILE A 28 7.73 7.44 -13.34
CA ILE A 28 6.92 8.39 -14.13
C ILE A 28 7.84 9.39 -14.84
N ASP A 29 8.84 9.92 -14.13
CA ASP A 29 9.80 10.87 -14.68
C ASP A 29 10.72 10.22 -15.74
N HIS A 30 10.99 8.92 -15.67
CA HIS A 30 11.74 8.21 -16.70
C HIS A 30 10.87 7.60 -17.81
N GLY A 31 9.55 7.55 -17.63
CA GLY A 31 8.65 6.88 -18.56
C GLY A 31 8.82 5.36 -18.60
N LYS A 32 9.33 4.76 -17.52
CA LYS A 32 9.65 3.33 -17.46
C LYS A 32 9.29 2.78 -16.09
N LEU A 33 8.46 1.73 -16.09
CA LEU A 33 8.09 1.00 -14.88
C LEU A 33 9.01 -0.20 -14.66
N GLU A 34 9.20 -0.58 -13.39
CA GLU A 34 9.88 -1.83 -13.01
C GLU A 34 8.95 -3.06 -13.10
N LYS A 35 7.64 -2.85 -12.95
CA LYS A 35 6.58 -3.85 -13.05
C LYS A 35 5.49 -3.35 -14.00
N THR A 36 4.70 -4.26 -14.56
CA THR A 36 3.58 -3.86 -15.42
C THR A 36 2.51 -3.09 -14.62
N SER A 37 1.71 -2.26 -15.30
CA SER A 37 0.57 -1.59 -14.67
C SER A 37 -0.44 -2.58 -14.09
N GLN A 38 -0.59 -3.74 -14.74
CA GLN A 38 -1.39 -4.87 -14.26
C GLN A 38 -0.85 -5.39 -12.92
N ASP A 39 0.44 -5.68 -12.82
CA ASP A 39 1.06 -6.15 -11.56
C ASP A 39 0.98 -5.10 -10.45
N ILE A 40 1.15 -3.81 -10.79
CA ILE A 40 1.02 -2.70 -9.83
C ILE A 40 -0.42 -2.59 -9.31
N SER A 41 -1.41 -2.94 -10.14
CA SER A 41 -2.83 -2.89 -9.76
C SER A 41 -3.27 -4.02 -8.83
N CYS A 42 -2.48 -5.10 -8.75
CA CYS A 42 -2.74 -6.24 -7.90
C CYS A 42 -2.25 -5.98 -6.47
N ASP A 43 -3.13 -6.19 -5.49
CA ASP A 43 -2.86 -5.94 -4.07
C ASP A 43 -2.21 -7.12 -3.34
N ASP A 44 -1.72 -8.11 -4.08
CA ASP A 44 -1.02 -9.30 -3.60
C ASP A 44 0.41 -9.43 -4.18
N GLN A 45 0.87 -8.46 -4.98
CA GLN A 45 2.19 -8.47 -5.59
C GLN A 45 3.28 -7.77 -4.75
N CYS A 46 2.88 -7.11 -3.66
CA CYS A 46 3.78 -6.55 -2.65
C CYS A 46 3.86 -7.48 -1.43
N GLU A 47 4.96 -7.40 -0.67
CA GLU A 47 5.17 -8.27 0.50
C GLU A 47 4.07 -8.11 1.56
N PHE A 48 3.58 -6.88 1.76
CA PHE A 48 2.47 -6.63 2.67
C PHE A 48 1.17 -7.29 2.21
N GLY A 49 0.86 -7.23 0.92
CA GLY A 49 -0.30 -7.89 0.31
C GLY A 49 -0.26 -9.41 0.48
N LYS A 50 0.91 -10.01 0.24
CA LYS A 50 1.15 -11.45 0.46
C LYS A 50 0.94 -11.83 1.92
N TRP A 51 1.47 -11.03 2.85
CA TRP A 51 1.26 -11.25 4.28
C TRP A 51 -0.21 -11.13 4.67
N LEU A 52 -0.92 -10.08 4.22
CA LEU A 52 -2.35 -9.90 4.47
C LEU A 52 -3.20 -11.08 3.97
N ALA A 53 -2.85 -11.66 2.83
CA ALA A 53 -3.55 -12.82 2.27
C ALA A 53 -3.41 -14.09 3.13
N GLY A 54 -2.30 -14.21 3.87
CA GLY A 54 -2.05 -15.32 4.79
C GLY A 54 -2.72 -15.17 6.16
N LEU A 55 -3.22 -13.99 6.51
CA LEU A 55 -3.85 -13.76 7.81
C LEU A 55 -5.25 -14.40 7.88
N SER A 56 -5.52 -15.05 9.01
CA SER A 56 -6.85 -15.57 9.37
C SER A 56 -7.31 -14.94 10.70
N PRO A 57 -7.77 -13.68 10.67
CA PRO A 57 -8.09 -12.93 11.88
C PRO A 57 -9.27 -13.56 12.62
N SER A 58 -9.10 -13.77 13.92
CA SER A 58 -10.21 -14.14 14.81
C SER A 58 -11.11 -12.92 15.03
N ALA A 59 -12.43 -13.11 14.98
CA ALA A 59 -13.40 -12.03 15.23
C ALA A 59 -13.28 -11.42 16.65
N ASN A 60 -12.68 -12.16 17.60
CA ASN A 60 -12.49 -11.73 18.98
C ASN A 60 -11.12 -11.09 19.24
N ASP A 61 -10.23 -11.06 18.25
CA ASP A 61 -8.92 -10.42 18.41
C ASP A 61 -9.08 -8.90 18.32
N PRO A 62 -8.86 -8.15 19.42
CA PRO A 62 -9.00 -6.70 19.41
C PRO A 62 -8.00 -6.02 18.48
N ALA A 63 -6.83 -6.60 18.23
CA ALA A 63 -5.85 -6.06 17.29
C ALA A 63 -6.29 -6.21 15.83
N MET A 64 -7.17 -7.16 15.52
CA MET A 64 -7.61 -7.43 14.14
C MET A 64 -8.85 -6.62 13.71
N LYS A 65 -9.40 -5.76 14.57
CA LYS A 65 -10.59 -4.95 14.25
C LYS A 65 -10.44 -4.07 13.01
N LYS A 66 -9.21 -3.62 12.71
CA LYS A 66 -8.90 -2.75 11.57
C LYS A 66 -8.59 -3.53 10.28
N PHE A 67 -8.44 -4.86 10.34
CA PHE A 67 -7.96 -5.68 9.22
C PHE A 67 -8.75 -5.47 7.92
N ALA A 68 -10.10 -5.55 7.98
CA ALA A 68 -10.94 -5.40 6.79
C ALA A 68 -10.81 -4.00 6.16
N THR A 69 -10.72 -2.96 6.98
CA THR A 69 -10.52 -1.58 6.53
C THR A 69 -9.16 -1.42 5.86
N ILE A 70 -8.09 -1.92 6.50
CA ILE A 70 -6.72 -1.87 5.96
C ILE A 70 -6.64 -2.61 4.62
N LYS A 71 -7.20 -3.82 4.53
CA LYS A 71 -7.22 -4.60 3.29
C LYS A 71 -7.91 -3.83 2.15
N ASN A 72 -9.05 -3.20 2.43
CA ASN A 72 -9.75 -2.38 1.43
C ASN A 72 -8.95 -1.13 1.02
N MET A 73 -8.33 -0.44 1.97
CA MET A 73 -7.50 0.74 1.68
C MET A 73 -6.28 0.38 0.83
N HIS A 74 -5.63 -0.75 1.14
CA HIS A 74 -4.51 -1.29 0.39
C HIS A 74 -4.91 -1.63 -1.06
N SER A 75 -6.02 -2.35 -1.23
CA SER A 75 -6.56 -2.71 -2.54
C SER A 75 -6.83 -1.47 -3.41
N ARG A 76 -7.49 -0.46 -2.83
CA ARG A 76 -7.81 0.79 -3.53
C ARG A 76 -6.55 1.58 -3.91
N PHE A 77 -5.53 1.58 -3.05
CA PHE A 77 -4.23 2.20 -3.35
C PHE A 77 -3.59 1.55 -4.58
N HIS A 78 -3.50 0.22 -4.62
CA HIS A 78 -2.92 -0.50 -5.75
C HIS A 78 -3.72 -0.29 -7.04
N VAL A 79 -5.04 -0.38 -6.99
CA VAL A 79 -5.90 -0.10 -8.16
C VAL A 79 -5.65 1.30 -8.73
N GLU A 80 -5.55 2.33 -7.88
CA GLU A 80 -5.33 3.69 -8.34
C GLU A 80 -3.90 3.90 -8.87
N ALA A 81 -2.91 3.29 -8.22
CA ALA A 81 -1.53 3.25 -8.72
C ALA A 81 -1.44 2.58 -10.10
N GLY A 82 -2.17 1.48 -10.31
CA GLY A 82 -2.24 0.79 -11.60
C GLY A 82 -2.78 1.69 -12.71
N LYS A 83 -3.83 2.47 -12.45
CA LYS A 83 -4.35 3.44 -13.43
C LYS A 83 -3.32 4.49 -13.82
N ILE A 84 -2.54 4.98 -12.86
CA ILE A 84 -1.44 5.92 -13.12
C ILE A 84 -0.36 5.23 -13.96
N ALA A 85 -0.02 3.98 -13.63
CA ALA A 85 0.98 3.19 -14.33
C ALA A 85 0.61 2.92 -15.80
N VAL A 86 -0.67 2.71 -16.12
CA VAL A 86 -1.14 2.57 -17.52
C VAL A 86 -0.73 3.77 -18.38
N HIS A 87 -0.76 5.00 -17.84
CA HIS A 87 -0.31 6.17 -18.57
C HIS A 87 1.20 6.15 -18.84
N VAL A 88 1.99 5.63 -17.91
CA VAL A 88 3.45 5.44 -18.12
C VAL A 88 3.71 4.44 -19.23
N GLU A 89 3.02 3.29 -19.23
CA GLU A 89 3.16 2.26 -20.27
C GLU A 89 2.77 2.77 -21.67
N ASN A 90 1.75 3.63 -21.73
CA ASN A 90 1.31 4.27 -22.97
C ASN A 90 2.20 5.45 -23.41
N GLY A 91 3.26 5.78 -22.66
CA GLY A 91 4.15 6.91 -22.94
C GLY A 91 3.58 8.29 -22.57
N ASP A 92 2.39 8.36 -21.96
CA ASP A 92 1.76 9.60 -21.53
C ASP A 92 2.21 10.00 -20.11
N ARG A 93 3.47 10.45 -20.03
CA ARG A 93 4.08 10.89 -18.77
C ARG A 93 3.35 12.08 -18.14
N ALA A 94 2.72 12.93 -18.95
CA ALA A 94 1.97 14.08 -18.44
C ALA A 94 0.70 13.65 -17.69
N ALA A 95 -0.07 12.72 -18.25
CA ALA A 95 -1.24 12.17 -17.56
C ALA A 95 -0.84 11.36 -16.31
N ALA A 96 0.23 10.56 -16.39
CA ALA A 96 0.76 9.83 -15.24
C ALA A 96 1.15 10.79 -14.09
N ARG A 97 1.91 11.85 -14.42
CA ARG A 97 2.30 12.89 -13.44
C ARG A 97 1.09 13.57 -12.82
N LYS A 98 0.09 13.94 -13.63
CA LYS A 98 -1.16 14.54 -13.16
C LYS A 98 -1.91 13.61 -12.21
N GLY A 99 -2.01 12.32 -12.53
CA GLY A 99 -2.64 11.31 -11.68
C GLY A 99 -1.91 11.15 -10.35
N TYR A 100 -0.58 11.05 -10.38
CA TYR A 100 0.27 10.94 -9.19
C TYR A 100 0.23 12.20 -8.31
N GLU A 101 0.10 13.39 -8.89
CA GLU A 101 -0.04 14.64 -8.13
C GLU A 101 -1.43 14.91 -7.58
N ALA A 102 -2.42 14.18 -8.09
CA ALA A 102 -3.81 14.46 -7.81
C ALA A 102 -4.08 14.37 -6.30
N PRO A 103 -4.85 15.33 -5.73
CA PRO A 103 -5.11 15.35 -4.30
C PRO A 103 -5.75 14.07 -3.77
N HIS A 104 -6.52 13.34 -4.59
CA HIS A 104 -7.14 12.08 -4.16
C HIS A 104 -6.11 10.97 -3.96
N PHE A 105 -5.13 10.81 -4.88
CA PHE A 105 -4.09 9.79 -4.76
C PHE A 105 -3.22 10.06 -3.54
N LYS A 106 -2.74 11.31 -3.36
CA LYS A 106 -1.97 11.72 -2.18
C LYS A 106 -2.72 11.47 -0.87
N ARG A 107 -4.01 11.84 -0.80
CA ARG A 107 -4.83 11.56 0.40
C ARG A 107 -4.97 10.06 0.65
N MET A 108 -5.15 9.26 -0.39
CA MET A 108 -5.28 7.80 -0.26
C MET A 108 -4.01 7.17 0.31
N THR A 109 -2.85 7.52 -0.24
CA THR A 109 -1.54 7.07 0.25
C THR A 109 -1.32 7.48 1.71
N ASN A 110 -1.56 8.76 2.04
CA ASN A 110 -1.38 9.26 3.41
C ASN A 110 -2.32 8.56 4.39
N SER A 111 -3.60 8.39 4.02
CA SER A 111 -4.58 7.70 4.86
C SER A 111 -4.18 6.26 5.10
N LEU A 112 -3.64 5.54 4.11
CA LEU A 112 -3.14 4.18 4.29
C LEU A 112 -2.00 4.15 5.32
N ILE A 113 -1.00 5.02 5.18
CA ILE A 113 0.14 5.10 6.12
C ILE A 113 -0.32 5.44 7.54
N ILE A 114 -1.26 6.38 7.71
CA ILE A 114 -1.80 6.75 9.03
C ILE A 114 -2.53 5.56 9.67
N ASN A 115 -3.38 4.88 8.91
CA ASN A 115 -4.14 3.74 9.44
C ASN A 115 -3.25 2.53 9.71
N LEU A 116 -2.16 2.33 8.96
CA LEU A 116 -1.16 1.32 9.27
C LEU A 116 -0.45 1.63 10.59
N ASN A 117 -0.05 2.89 10.83
CA ASN A 117 0.52 3.28 12.13
C ASN A 117 -0.47 3.06 13.28
N ASP A 118 -1.74 3.42 13.09
CA ASP A 118 -2.78 3.20 14.09
C ASP A 118 -3.06 1.69 14.32
N TRP A 119 -2.98 0.86 13.28
CA TRP A 119 -3.10 -0.59 13.43
C TRP A 119 -1.89 -1.23 14.11
N ARG A 120 -0.70 -0.70 13.85
CA ARG A 120 0.54 -1.08 14.53
C ARG A 120 0.46 -0.86 16.04
N GLU A 121 -0.10 0.25 16.48
CA GLU A 121 -0.32 0.52 17.90
C GLU A 121 -1.30 -0.46 18.55
N ASP A 122 -2.29 -0.97 17.82
CA ASP A 122 -3.17 -2.02 18.35
C ASP A 122 -2.37 -3.32 18.61
N PHE A 123 -1.48 -3.71 17.70
CA PHE A 123 -0.62 -4.87 17.92
C PHE A 123 0.26 -4.69 19.14
N ARG A 124 0.87 -3.52 19.34
CA ARG A 124 1.70 -3.23 20.53
C ARG A 124 0.91 -3.23 21.83
N ARG A 125 -0.36 -2.86 21.77
CA ARG A 125 -1.24 -2.74 22.93
C ARG A 125 -1.84 -4.07 23.37
N PHE A 126 -2.14 -4.94 22.42
CA PHE A 126 -2.91 -6.17 22.66
C PHE A 126 -2.10 -7.47 22.43
N SER A 127 -0.79 -7.38 22.11
CA SER A 127 0.14 -8.53 22.02
C SER A 127 0.79 -8.91 23.34
#